data_AF-A0A930QH93-F1
#
_entry.id   AF-A0A930QH93-F1
#
_cell.length_a   1.000
_cell.length_b   1.000
_cell.length_c   1.000
_cell.angle_alpha   90.00
_cell.angle_beta   90.00
_cell.angle_gamma   90.00
#
_symmetry.space_group_name_H-M   'P 1'
#
loop_
_entity.id
_entity.type
_entity.pdbx_description
1 polymer ?
#
loop_
_entity_poly.entity_id
_entity_poly.type
_entity_poly.pdbx_seq_one_letter_code
_entity_poly.pdbx_strand_id
1 'polypeptide(L)'
;MSIEFDCWSGIIIGGVRYIIAEKICYREQKGSDTWTEYGLTLEEDKDSEARMWLSISADGAECTLSTPVARVVPAKSYRLIDAGIEVVTSALGDTEASYGDCAAYEQYEIDDNQYFFLEDWDGSKYGSRGMRIDAHLIQTFDPGPQKRRGYLTKKQKAILSKLFSSSVVWGVTIFLVVIMLDVDLDINSIHDIRRTFGFPYALHERLSAA
;
A
#
# COMPACT_ATOMS: atom_id res chain seq x y z
N MET A 1 -10.83 27.31 -8.62
CA MET A 1 -9.44 27.03 -9.03
C MET A 1 -9.14 25.66 -8.50
N SER A 2 -8.89 24.65 -9.35
CA SER A 2 -8.64 23.29 -8.88
C SER A 2 -7.29 23.26 -8.15
N ILE A 3 -7.30 22.82 -6.89
CA ILE A 3 -6.09 22.65 -6.09
C ILE A 3 -5.54 21.26 -6.39
N GLU A 4 -4.31 21.21 -6.88
CA GLU A 4 -3.66 19.97 -7.27
C GLU A 4 -2.22 19.95 -6.76
N PHE A 5 -1.80 18.80 -6.25
CA PHE A 5 -0.44 18.59 -5.77
C PHE A 5 0.23 17.43 -6.49
N ASP A 6 1.55 17.47 -6.55
CA ASP A 6 2.39 16.43 -7.14
C ASP A 6 2.93 15.49 -6.06
N CYS A 7 3.09 14.21 -6.40
CA CYS A 7 3.83 13.28 -5.54
C CYS A 7 5.24 13.82 -5.28
N TRP A 8 5.72 13.58 -4.06
CA TRP A 8 7.01 14.03 -3.53
C TRP A 8 7.17 15.53 -3.38
N SER A 9 6.10 16.31 -3.54
CA SER A 9 6.03 17.70 -3.10
C SER A 9 5.74 17.79 -1.60
N GLY A 10 6.03 18.95 -1.01
CA GLY A 10 5.80 19.23 0.40
C GLY A 10 4.58 20.13 0.59
N ILE A 11 3.75 19.83 1.59
CA ILE A 11 2.62 20.66 1.99
C ILE A 11 2.62 20.95 3.49
N ILE A 12 2.02 22.07 3.87
CA ILE A 12 1.86 22.50 5.26
C ILE A 12 0.37 22.65 5.55
N ILE A 13 -0.10 21.93 6.57
CA ILE A 13 -1.48 21.98 7.06
C ILE A 13 -1.43 22.23 8.56
N GLY A 14 -2.04 23.31 9.04
CA GLY A 14 -2.06 23.65 10.47
C GLY A 14 -0.66 23.83 11.09
N GLY A 15 0.35 24.20 10.29
CA GLY A 15 1.74 24.33 10.71
C GLY A 15 2.56 23.03 10.69
N VAL A 16 1.93 21.89 10.40
CA VAL A 16 2.60 20.58 10.29
C VAL A 16 3.03 20.35 8.85
N ARG A 17 4.27 19.85 8.65
CA ARG A 17 4.88 19.63 7.34
C ARG A 17 4.74 18.17 6.91
N TYR A 18 4.17 17.96 5.75
CA TYR A 18 3.95 16.66 5.14
C TYR A 18 4.65 16.54 3.80
N ILE A 19 4.98 15.31 3.42
CA ILE A 19 5.38 14.92 2.07
C ILE A 19 4.25 14.09 1.47
N ILE A 20 3.88 14.40 0.24
CA ILE A 20 2.89 13.62 -0.52
C ILE A 20 3.57 12.37 -1.04
N ALA A 21 3.23 11.22 -0.49
CA ALA A 21 3.80 9.93 -0.90
C ALA A 21 3.08 9.33 -2.10
N GLU A 22 1.77 9.57 -2.20
CA GLU A 22 0.91 9.04 -3.23
C GLU A 22 -0.23 9.99 -3.57
N LYS A 23 -0.77 9.81 -4.76
CA LYS A 23 -1.89 10.56 -5.31
C LYS A 23 -2.79 9.57 -6.03
N ILE A 24 -4.05 9.51 -5.62
CA ILE A 24 -5.05 8.63 -6.20
C ILE A 24 -6.24 9.48 -6.62
N CYS A 25 -6.64 9.37 -7.88
CA CYS A 25 -7.79 10.09 -8.41
C CYS A 25 -8.96 9.12 -8.52
N TYR A 26 -10.10 9.50 -7.95
CA TYR A 26 -11.30 8.69 -7.92
C TYR A 26 -12.43 9.32 -8.71
N ARG A 27 -13.36 8.47 -9.13
CA ARG A 27 -14.70 8.86 -9.55
C ARG A 27 -15.73 8.00 -8.85
N GLU A 28 -16.90 8.56 -8.61
CA GLU A 28 -18.07 7.80 -8.21
C GLU A 28 -18.47 6.84 -9.36
N GLN A 29 -18.77 5.59 -9.01
CA GLN A 29 -19.19 4.60 -10.00
C GLN A 29 -20.55 4.98 -10.61
N LYS A 30 -21.46 5.47 -9.76
CA LYS A 30 -22.82 5.88 -10.12
C LYS A 30 -23.04 7.37 -9.87
N GLY A 31 -22.24 8.20 -10.54
CA GLY A 31 -22.31 9.65 -10.41
C GLY A 31 -21.34 10.36 -11.33
N SER A 32 -21.27 11.68 -11.18
CA SER A 32 -20.26 12.53 -11.82
C SER A 32 -19.18 13.00 -10.87
N ASP A 33 -19.30 12.67 -9.59
CA ASP A 33 -18.42 13.18 -8.55
C ASP A 33 -17.03 12.57 -8.70
N THR A 34 -16.03 13.42 -8.51
CA THR A 34 -14.63 13.08 -8.62
C THR A 34 -13.87 13.80 -7.53
N TRP A 35 -12.86 13.14 -6.99
CA TRP A 35 -12.00 13.68 -5.95
C TRP A 35 -10.60 13.09 -6.10
N THR A 36 -9.64 13.74 -5.45
CA THR A 36 -8.27 13.26 -5.38
C THR A 36 -7.89 13.06 -3.92
N GLU A 37 -7.31 11.91 -3.62
CA GLU A 37 -6.73 11.62 -2.33
C GLU A 37 -5.21 11.64 -2.40
N TYR A 38 -4.60 12.28 -1.40
CA TYR A 38 -3.17 12.38 -1.24
C TYR A 38 -2.76 11.66 0.04
N GLY A 39 -1.97 10.59 -0.09
CA GLY A 39 -1.38 9.92 1.06
C GLY A 39 -0.20 10.73 1.57
N LEU A 40 -0.26 11.11 2.84
CA LEU A 40 0.68 12.02 3.50
C LEU A 40 1.57 11.27 4.49
N THR A 41 2.87 11.54 4.40
CA THR A 41 3.85 11.14 5.42
C THR A 41 4.38 12.39 6.13
N LEU A 42 4.55 12.31 7.45
CA LEU A 42 5.19 13.39 8.20
C LEU A 42 6.62 13.62 7.68
N GLU A 43 7.02 14.86 7.49
CA GLU A 43 8.35 15.17 6.98
C GLU A 43 9.47 14.73 7.94
N GLU A 44 9.18 14.78 9.24
CA GLU A 44 10.09 14.41 10.34
C GLU A 44 10.11 12.91 10.63
N ASP A 45 9.03 12.19 10.30
CA ASP A 45 8.89 10.75 10.53
C ASP A 45 8.66 10.01 9.21
N LYS A 46 9.78 9.70 8.55
CA LYS A 46 9.79 9.07 7.23
C LYS A 46 9.67 7.55 7.27
N ASP A 47 9.78 6.96 8.45
CA ASP A 47 9.76 5.51 8.65
C ASP A 47 8.42 5.03 9.18
N SER A 48 7.52 5.93 9.55
CA SER A 48 6.12 5.62 9.77
C SER A 48 5.46 5.11 8.49
N GLU A 49 4.95 3.89 8.57
CA GLU A 49 4.06 3.29 7.56
C GLU A 49 2.63 3.82 7.69
N ALA A 50 2.28 4.48 8.81
CA ALA A 50 0.96 5.05 9.00
C ALA A 50 0.82 6.35 8.18
N ARG A 51 -0.02 6.28 7.14
CA ARG A 51 -0.32 7.42 6.27
C ARG A 51 -1.57 8.16 6.73
N MET A 52 -1.52 9.48 6.69
CA MET A 52 -2.72 10.32 6.75
C MET A 52 -3.21 10.54 5.34
N TRP A 53 -4.48 10.91 5.17
CA TRP A 53 -5.07 11.14 3.86
C TRP A 53 -5.64 12.55 3.78
N LEU A 54 -5.33 13.24 2.69
CA LEU A 54 -5.94 14.50 2.32
C LEU A 54 -6.82 14.26 1.11
N SER A 55 -8.13 14.39 1.27
CA SER A 55 -9.10 14.18 0.19
C SER A 55 -9.67 15.52 -0.24
N ILE A 56 -9.68 15.80 -1.55
CA ILE A 56 -10.12 17.07 -2.12
C ILE A 56 -11.08 16.80 -3.28
N SER A 57 -12.30 17.35 -3.21
CA SER A 57 -13.26 17.31 -4.31
C SER A 57 -12.72 18.03 -5.55
N ALA A 58 -13.15 17.63 -6.75
CA ALA A 58 -12.61 18.21 -7.99
C ALA A 58 -12.80 19.73 -8.12
N ASP A 59 -13.87 20.27 -7.53
CA ASP A 59 -14.12 21.71 -7.47
C ASP A 59 -13.37 22.42 -6.33
N GLY A 60 -12.75 21.66 -5.41
CA GLY A 60 -12.05 22.13 -4.22
C GLY A 60 -12.97 22.62 -3.10
N ALA A 61 -14.28 22.42 -3.20
CA ALA A 61 -15.25 22.84 -2.19
C ALA A 61 -15.18 22.01 -0.91
N GLU A 62 -14.85 20.72 -1.05
CA GLU A 62 -14.66 19.81 0.07
C GLU A 62 -13.20 19.40 0.18
N CYS A 63 -12.65 19.58 1.38
CA CYS A 63 -11.28 19.22 1.69
C CYS A 63 -11.23 18.66 3.11
N THR A 64 -10.78 17.42 3.23
CA THR A 64 -10.74 16.70 4.51
C THR A 64 -9.35 16.14 4.75
N LEU A 65 -8.88 16.27 5.99
CA LEU A 65 -7.68 15.61 6.47
C LEU A 65 -8.12 14.47 7.38
N SER A 66 -7.79 13.23 7.02
CA SER A 66 -8.15 12.04 7.76
C SER A 66 -6.95 11.24 8.25
N THR A 67 -7.16 10.53 9.36
CA THR A 67 -6.16 9.64 9.97
C THR A 67 -6.78 8.26 10.12
N PRO A 68 -6.08 7.18 9.74
CA PRO A 68 -6.55 5.82 9.95
C PRO A 68 -6.82 5.52 11.42
N VAL A 69 -7.84 4.72 11.68
CA VAL A 69 -8.18 4.22 13.00
C VAL A 69 -8.44 2.73 12.96
N ALA A 70 -8.11 2.01 14.03
CA ALA A 70 -8.36 0.56 14.13
C ALA A 70 -9.86 0.19 14.15
N ARG A 71 -10.74 1.18 14.30
CA ARG A 71 -12.19 1.00 14.38
C ARG A 71 -12.77 0.95 12.97
N VAL A 72 -13.47 -0.13 12.65
CA VAL A 72 -14.17 -0.34 11.36
C VAL A 72 -15.70 -0.24 11.47
N VAL A 73 -16.19 0.37 12.55
CA VAL A 73 -17.61 0.62 12.79
C VAL A 73 -17.78 2.01 13.39
N PRO A 74 -18.60 2.90 12.81
CA PRO A 74 -18.82 4.24 13.34
C PRO A 74 -19.43 4.19 14.75
N ALA A 75 -19.14 5.20 15.57
CA ALA A 75 -19.83 5.33 16.85
C ALA A 75 -21.30 5.73 16.62
N LYS A 76 -22.21 5.38 17.54
CA LYS A 76 -23.65 5.66 17.42
C LYS A 76 -24.01 7.14 17.23
N SER A 77 -23.10 8.05 17.60
CA SER A 77 -23.27 9.49 17.43
C SER A 77 -23.07 9.98 16.00
N TYR A 78 -22.48 9.16 15.14
CA TYR A 78 -22.25 9.49 13.74
C TYR A 78 -23.51 9.22 12.91
N ARG A 79 -23.81 10.14 11.99
CA ARG A 79 -24.90 10.07 11.00
C ARG A 79 -24.30 9.77 9.64
N LEU A 80 -24.83 8.77 8.93
CA LEU A 80 -24.46 8.51 7.54
C LEU A 80 -24.93 9.68 6.67
N ILE A 81 -24.03 10.23 5.87
CA ILE A 81 -24.33 11.34 4.95
C ILE A 81 -24.11 10.99 3.49
N ASP A 82 -23.20 10.06 3.20
CA ASP A 82 -22.94 9.60 1.85
C ASP A 82 -22.46 8.15 1.83
N ALA A 83 -22.70 7.46 0.73
CA ALA A 83 -22.22 6.11 0.48
C ALA A 83 -22.26 5.77 -1.01
N GLY A 84 -21.23 5.09 -1.49
CA GLY A 84 -21.09 4.80 -2.90
C GLY A 84 -20.05 3.75 -3.21
N ILE A 85 -19.65 3.71 -4.49
CA ILE A 85 -18.51 2.89 -4.93
C ILE A 85 -17.54 3.83 -5.62
N GLU A 86 -16.37 3.99 -5.04
CA GLU A 86 -15.29 4.73 -5.65
C GLU A 86 -14.55 3.84 -6.65
N VAL A 87 -14.12 4.44 -7.76
CA VAL A 87 -13.37 3.79 -8.83
C VAL A 87 -12.10 4.57 -9.09
N VAL A 88 -10.95 3.90 -8.98
CA VAL A 88 -9.65 4.51 -9.25
C VAL A 88 -9.50 4.81 -10.74
N THR A 89 -9.20 6.06 -11.05
CA THR A 89 -8.97 6.57 -12.42
C THR A 89 -7.52 6.96 -12.69
N SER A 90 -6.72 7.15 -11.64
CA SER A 90 -5.28 7.34 -11.72
C SER A 90 -4.65 7.05 -10.37
N ALA A 91 -3.43 6.51 -10.36
CA ALA A 91 -2.68 6.21 -9.15
C ALA A 91 -1.20 6.50 -9.40
N LEU A 92 -0.60 7.35 -8.58
CA LEU A 92 0.79 7.81 -8.70
C LEU A 92 1.48 7.75 -7.34
N GLY A 93 2.79 7.49 -7.35
CA GLY A 93 3.62 7.48 -6.13
C GLY A 93 3.76 6.07 -5.51
N ASP A 94 3.78 6.03 -4.19
CA ASP A 94 3.97 4.82 -3.37
C ASP A 94 2.65 4.20 -2.94
N THR A 95 1.88 3.72 -3.92
CA THR A 95 0.53 3.21 -3.72
C THR A 95 0.39 1.77 -4.20
N GLU A 96 -0.52 1.03 -3.57
CA GLU A 96 -0.95 -0.30 -4.02
C GLU A 96 -2.18 -0.22 -4.95
N ALA A 97 -2.85 0.94 -5.01
CA ALA A 97 -4.01 1.17 -5.87
C ALA A 97 -3.63 1.17 -7.35
N SER A 98 -4.52 0.63 -8.18
CA SER A 98 -4.39 0.51 -9.62
C SER A 98 -5.63 1.02 -10.34
N TYR A 99 -5.45 1.45 -11.60
CA TYR A 99 -6.56 1.90 -12.43
C TYR A 99 -7.67 0.83 -12.50
N GLY A 100 -8.91 1.24 -12.20
CA GLY A 100 -10.07 0.37 -12.22
C GLY A 100 -10.35 -0.37 -10.91
N ASP A 101 -9.45 -0.28 -9.91
CA ASP A 101 -9.74 -0.78 -8.57
C ASP A 101 -10.97 -0.06 -8.01
N CYS A 102 -11.77 -0.79 -7.24
CA CYS A 102 -13.03 -0.32 -6.69
C CYS A 102 -13.08 -0.57 -5.19
N ALA A 103 -13.64 0.38 -4.45
CA ALA A 103 -13.97 0.22 -3.04
C ALA A 103 -15.39 0.71 -2.78
N ALA A 104 -16.11 0.04 -1.88
CA ALA A 104 -17.33 0.62 -1.35
C ALA A 104 -16.95 1.58 -0.22
N TYR A 105 -17.56 2.77 -0.18
CA TYR A 105 -17.32 3.72 0.89
C TYR A 105 -18.63 4.14 1.57
N GLU A 106 -18.50 4.50 2.84
CA GLU A 106 -19.53 5.15 3.62
C GLU A 106 -18.89 6.34 4.36
N GLN A 107 -19.49 7.51 4.22
CA GLN A 107 -19.09 8.72 4.91
C GLN A 107 -20.13 9.09 5.96
N TYR A 108 -19.64 9.27 7.18
CA TYR A 108 -20.44 9.67 8.31
C TYR A 108 -19.96 11.02 8.85
N GLU A 109 -20.87 11.79 9.43
CA GLU A 109 -20.56 13.02 10.16
C GLU A 109 -21.04 12.92 11.61
N ILE A 110 -20.38 13.63 12.53
CA ILE A 110 -20.90 13.87 13.89
C ILE A 110 -21.33 15.33 14.07
N ASP A 111 -20.66 16.24 13.36
CA ASP A 111 -20.96 17.67 13.23
C ASP A 111 -20.48 18.16 11.85
N ASP A 112 -20.65 19.45 11.56
CA ASP A 112 -20.33 20.05 10.25
C ASP A 112 -18.84 19.98 9.85
N ASN A 113 -17.94 19.55 10.75
CA ASN A 113 -16.49 19.58 10.56
C ASN A 113 -15.80 18.24 10.82
N GLN A 114 -16.48 17.26 11.40
CA GLN A 114 -15.89 15.98 11.80
C GLN A 114 -16.55 14.80 11.10
N TYR A 115 -15.71 13.98 10.46
CA TYR A 115 -16.15 12.85 9.67
C TYR A 115 -15.56 11.53 10.17
N PHE A 116 -16.25 10.45 9.87
CA PHE A 116 -15.73 9.09 9.92
C PHE A 116 -15.96 8.45 8.56
N PHE A 117 -14.90 7.93 7.96
CA PHE A 117 -14.96 7.24 6.68
C PHE A 117 -14.76 5.75 6.92
N LEU A 118 -15.52 4.95 6.20
CA LEU A 118 -15.39 3.50 6.17
C LEU A 118 -15.28 3.06 4.72
N GLU A 119 -14.17 2.43 4.39
CA GLU A 119 -13.94 1.83 3.07
C GLU A 119 -13.92 0.32 3.18
N ASP A 120 -14.39 -0.34 2.14
CA ASP A 120 -14.39 -1.79 1.98
C ASP A 120 -13.73 -2.14 0.64
N TRP A 121 -12.49 -2.62 0.75
CA TRP A 121 -11.67 -3.07 -0.36
C TRP A 121 -11.68 -4.60 -0.39
N ASP A 122 -12.52 -5.18 -1.27
CA ASP A 122 -12.66 -6.64 -1.44
C ASP A 122 -12.86 -7.41 -0.11
N GLY A 123 -13.73 -6.88 0.76
CA GLY A 123 -14.03 -7.45 2.08
C GLY A 123 -13.12 -6.99 3.20
N SER A 124 -12.04 -6.27 2.89
CA SER A 124 -11.14 -5.66 3.88
C SER A 124 -11.63 -4.25 4.22
N LYS A 125 -12.06 -4.07 5.47
CA LYS A 125 -12.60 -2.80 5.95
C LYS A 125 -11.55 -1.91 6.59
N TYR A 126 -11.54 -0.64 6.23
CA TYR A 126 -10.62 0.37 6.75
C TYR A 126 -11.41 1.57 7.25
N GLY A 127 -11.15 1.99 8.49
CA GLY A 127 -11.77 3.16 9.09
C GLY A 127 -10.80 4.32 9.18
N SER A 128 -11.27 5.54 8.93
CA SER A 128 -10.50 6.75 9.18
C SER A 128 -11.37 7.83 9.84
N ARG A 129 -10.71 8.72 10.59
CA ARG A 129 -11.36 9.90 11.20
C ARG A 129 -10.88 11.14 10.47
N GLY A 130 -11.83 11.91 9.96
CA GLY A 130 -11.58 13.13 9.19
C GLY A 130 -11.94 14.40 9.93
N MET A 131 -11.27 15.47 9.53
CA MET A 131 -11.67 16.83 9.85
C MET A 131 -11.69 17.67 8.58
N ARG A 132 -12.74 18.50 8.42
CA ARG A 132 -12.79 19.48 7.35
C ARG A 132 -11.69 20.53 7.55
N ILE A 133 -10.98 20.84 6.47
CA ILE A 133 -10.02 21.93 6.44
C ILE A 133 -10.32 22.85 5.26
N ASP A 134 -9.89 24.10 5.36
CA ASP A 134 -9.95 25.02 4.24
C ASP A 134 -8.74 24.78 3.32
N ALA A 135 -9.02 24.34 2.09
CA ALA A 135 -7.99 24.04 1.11
C ALA A 135 -7.11 25.25 0.78
N HIS A 136 -7.62 26.48 0.93
CA HIS A 136 -6.84 27.71 0.71
C HIS A 136 -5.79 27.97 1.79
N LEU A 137 -5.89 27.31 2.96
CA LEU A 137 -4.89 27.40 4.03
C LEU A 137 -3.72 26.42 3.84
N ILE A 138 -3.81 25.53 2.85
CA ILE A 138 -2.74 24.58 2.53
C ILE A 138 -1.63 25.33 1.80
N GLN A 139 -0.42 25.33 2.39
CA GLN A 139 0.75 25.94 1.78
C GLN A 139 1.64 24.87 1.16
N THR A 140 2.27 25.17 0.04
CA THR A 140 3.26 24.29 -0.59
C THR A 140 4.68 24.70 -0.22
N PHE A 141 5.58 23.72 -0.19
CA PHE A 141 7.01 23.97 -0.07
C PHE A 141 7.81 22.97 -0.91
N ASP A 142 9.03 23.33 -1.28
CA ASP A 142 9.95 22.39 -1.92
C ASP A 142 10.75 21.63 -0.84
N PRO A 143 10.55 20.31 -0.66
CA PRO A 143 11.31 19.52 0.30
C PRO A 143 12.78 19.31 -0.12
N GLY A 144 13.14 19.74 -1.34
CA GLY A 144 14.48 19.65 -1.90
C GLY A 144 14.79 18.27 -2.51
N PRO A 145 15.83 18.20 -3.35
CA PRO A 145 16.10 17.03 -4.20
C PRO A 145 16.50 15.77 -3.40
N GLN A 146 17.13 15.92 -2.24
CA GLN A 146 17.56 14.79 -1.42
C GLN A 146 16.37 14.02 -0.83
N LYS A 147 15.33 14.72 -0.38
CA LYS A 147 14.13 14.08 0.20
C LYS A 147 13.33 13.36 -0.89
N ARG A 148 13.13 13.98 -2.06
CA ARG A 148 12.48 13.35 -3.23
C ARG A 148 13.18 12.05 -3.64
N ARG A 149 14.52 12.04 -3.63
CA ARG A 149 15.33 10.86 -3.99
C ARG A 149 15.24 9.73 -2.96
N GLY A 150 15.15 10.06 -1.67
CA GLY A 150 15.02 9.07 -0.59
C GLY A 150 13.77 8.19 -0.73
N TYR A 151 12.63 8.79 -1.08
CA TYR A 151 11.39 8.04 -1.27
C TYR A 151 11.39 7.16 -2.53
N LEU A 152 11.92 7.65 -3.66
CA LEU A 152 12.10 6.83 -4.87
C LEU A 152 12.98 5.60 -4.62
N THR A 153 14.02 5.75 -3.80
CA THR A 153 14.90 4.62 -3.43
C THR A 153 14.24 3.61 -2.48
N LYS A 154 13.26 4.01 -1.65
CA LYS A 154 12.50 3.06 -0.81
C LYS A 154 11.66 2.13 -1.67
N LYS A 155 10.92 2.65 -2.65
CA LYS A 155 10.13 1.84 -3.61
C LYS A 155 11.01 0.87 -4.40
N GLN A 156 12.16 1.34 -4.89
CA GLN A 156 13.13 0.47 -5.58
C GLN A 156 13.64 -0.65 -4.67
N LYS A 157 13.97 -0.36 -3.42
CA LYS A 157 14.40 -1.38 -2.44
C LYS A 157 13.28 -2.36 -2.08
N ALA A 158 12.05 -1.91 -1.92
CA ALA A 158 10.90 -2.77 -1.61
C ALA A 158 10.54 -3.71 -2.77
N ILE A 159 10.55 -3.21 -4.01
CA ILE A 159 10.40 -4.03 -5.21
C ILE A 159 11.53 -5.05 -5.30
N LEU A 160 12.78 -4.60 -5.09
CA LEU A 160 13.96 -5.45 -5.15
C LEU A 160 13.94 -6.54 -4.07
N SER A 161 13.56 -6.20 -2.83
CA SER A 161 13.42 -7.18 -1.75
C SER A 161 12.31 -8.19 -2.03
N LYS A 162 11.18 -7.78 -2.63
CA LYS A 162 10.07 -8.67 -3.01
C LYS A 162 10.48 -9.65 -4.12
N LEU A 163 11.37 -9.22 -5.02
CA LEU A 163 11.98 -10.10 -6.03
C LEU A 163 12.96 -11.12 -5.40
N PHE A 164 13.75 -10.71 -4.41
CA PHE A 164 14.71 -11.59 -3.73
C PHE A 164 14.11 -12.47 -2.62
N SER A 165 12.90 -12.16 -2.13
CA SER A 165 12.16 -12.98 -1.16
C SER A 165 11.29 -14.05 -1.83
N SER A 166 11.15 -14.03 -3.16
CA SER A 166 10.38 -15.03 -3.89
C SER A 166 11.13 -16.37 -3.94
N SER A 167 10.53 -17.42 -3.38
CA SER A 167 11.07 -18.79 -3.41
C SER A 167 11.29 -19.31 -4.83
N VAL A 168 10.55 -18.76 -5.80
CA VAL A 168 10.68 -19.09 -7.23
C VAL A 168 12.02 -18.60 -7.79
N VAL A 169 12.49 -17.41 -7.39
CA VAL A 169 13.78 -16.87 -7.85
C VAL A 169 14.93 -17.70 -7.29
N TRP A 170 14.85 -18.12 -6.03
CA TRP A 170 15.81 -19.06 -5.45
C TRP A 170 15.76 -20.43 -6.13
N GLY A 171 14.57 -20.96 -6.44
CA GLY A 171 14.40 -22.22 -7.16
C GLY A 171 15.03 -22.21 -8.55
N VAL A 172 14.81 -21.16 -9.34
CA VAL A 172 15.40 -20.99 -10.67
C VAL A 172 16.91 -20.80 -10.58
N THR A 173 17.40 -20.03 -9.60
CA THR A 173 18.84 -19.80 -9.40
C THR A 173 19.56 -21.10 -9.00
N ILE A 174 18.98 -21.89 -8.09
CA ILE A 174 19.52 -23.20 -7.69
C ILE A 174 19.53 -24.16 -8.89
N PHE A 175 18.42 -24.23 -9.64
CA PHE A 175 18.32 -25.09 -10.82
C PHE A 175 19.37 -24.72 -11.89
N LEU A 176 19.58 -23.43 -12.15
CA LEU A 176 20.61 -22.97 -13.08
C LEU A 176 22.03 -23.24 -12.59
N VAL A 177 22.30 -23.14 -11.29
CA VAL A 177 23.60 -23.49 -10.69
C VAL A 177 23.88 -24.99 -10.80
N VAL A 178 22.88 -25.84 -10.57
CA VAL A 178 22.99 -27.30 -10.73
C VAL A 178 23.32 -27.68 -12.18
N ILE A 179 22.67 -27.01 -13.16
CA ILE A 179 22.95 -27.22 -14.58
C ILE A 179 24.35 -26.69 -14.97
N MET A 180 24.74 -25.51 -14.49
CA MET A 180 26.03 -24.89 -14.84
C MET A 180 27.23 -25.57 -14.20
N LEU A 181 27.04 -26.30 -13.10
CA LEU A 181 28.11 -27.05 -12.42
C LEU A 181 28.23 -28.49 -12.93
N ASP A 182 27.50 -28.90 -13.98
CA ASP A 182 27.46 -30.27 -14.52
C ASP A 182 27.38 -31.32 -13.39
N VAL A 183 26.51 -31.08 -12.41
CA VAL A 183 26.30 -32.03 -11.33
C VAL A 183 25.51 -33.21 -11.90
N ASP A 184 26.22 -34.28 -12.25
CA ASP A 184 25.62 -35.57 -12.59
C ASP A 184 24.83 -36.09 -11.37
N LEU A 185 23.53 -35.82 -11.36
CA LEU A 185 22.60 -36.38 -10.37
C LEU A 185 22.29 -37.83 -10.74
N ASP A 186 23.30 -38.70 -10.61
CA ASP A 186 23.13 -40.15 -10.72
C ASP A 186 22.31 -40.66 -9.52
N ILE A 187 21.43 -41.64 -9.74
CA ILE A 187 20.56 -42.25 -8.72
C ILE A 187 21.41 -42.87 -7.59
N ASN A 188 22.63 -43.28 -7.89
CA ASN A 188 23.61 -43.77 -6.92
C ASN A 188 24.13 -42.65 -5.98
N SER A 189 24.22 -41.40 -6.44
CA SER A 189 24.65 -40.24 -5.64
C SER A 189 23.63 -39.86 -4.57
N ILE A 190 22.34 -40.11 -4.85
CA ILE A 190 21.24 -39.89 -3.89
C ILE A 190 21.39 -40.80 -2.65
N HIS A 191 21.95 -42.00 -2.81
CA HIS A 191 22.24 -42.89 -1.68
C HIS A 191 23.34 -42.36 -0.76
N ASP A 192 24.36 -41.69 -1.32
CA ASP A 192 25.47 -41.10 -0.53
C ASP A 192 25.05 -39.83 0.20
N ILE A 193 24.20 -39.00 -0.41
CA ILE A 193 23.58 -37.85 0.26
C ILE A 193 22.70 -38.35 1.42
N ARG A 194 21.89 -39.41 1.20
CA ARG A 194 21.02 -39.98 2.25
C ARG A 194 21.80 -40.59 3.42
N ARG A 195 22.97 -41.19 3.16
CA ARG A 195 23.89 -41.71 4.18
C ARG A 195 24.51 -40.60 5.03
N THR A 196 24.80 -39.46 4.42
CA THR A 196 25.39 -38.28 5.09
C THR A 196 24.40 -37.62 6.06
N PHE A 197 23.10 -37.66 5.75
CA PHE A 197 22.03 -37.08 6.58
C PHE A 197 21.26 -38.07 7.46
N GLY A 198 21.63 -39.37 7.46
CA GLY A 198 21.20 -40.34 8.47
C GLY A 198 19.74 -40.84 8.39
N PHE A 199 19.09 -40.81 7.22
CA PHE A 199 17.72 -41.32 7.09
C PHE A 199 17.67 -42.86 7.08
N PRO A 200 16.80 -43.52 7.89
CA PRO A 200 16.74 -44.97 7.98
C PRO A 200 16.06 -45.63 6.78
N TYR A 201 16.55 -46.82 6.39
CA TYR A 201 15.93 -47.66 5.36
C TYR A 201 14.58 -48.22 5.83
N ALA A 202 13.57 -48.21 4.96
CA ALA A 202 12.32 -48.92 5.20
C ALA A 202 12.56 -50.44 5.11
N LEU A 203 11.93 -51.22 6.00
CA LEU A 203 12.15 -52.67 6.19
C LEU A 203 12.03 -53.50 4.90
N HIS A 204 11.23 -53.05 3.93
CA HIS A 204 10.98 -53.75 2.66
C HIS A 204 12.26 -53.92 1.80
N GLU A 205 13.22 -53.01 1.89
CA GLU A 205 14.47 -53.06 1.10
C GLU A 205 15.51 -54.04 1.68
N ARG A 206 15.30 -54.62 2.87
CA ARG A 206 16.24 -55.60 3.45
C ARG A 206 16.06 -57.04 2.94
N LEU A 207 14.96 -57.32 2.25
CA LEU A 207 14.63 -58.68 1.80
C LEU A 207 15.08 -58.98 0.36
N SER A 208 15.56 -57.99 -0.41
CA SER A 208 16.11 -58.20 -1.76
C SER A 208 17.62 -58.50 -1.76
N ALA A 209 18.25 -58.58 -0.59
CA ALA A 209 19.68 -58.86 -0.42
C ALA A 209 19.96 -60.20 0.29
N ALA A 210 19.02 -61.15 0.22
CA ALA A 210 19.21 -62.54 0.67
C ALA A 210 18.94 -63.52 -0.49
#